data_AF-A0A938AVB6-F1
#
_entry.id   AF-A0A938AVB6-F1
#
_cell.length_a   1.000
_cell.length_b   1.000
_cell.length_c   1.000
_cell.angle_alpha   90.00
_cell.angle_beta   90.00
_cell.angle_gamma   90.00
#
_symmetry.space_group_name_H-M   'P 1'
#
loop_
_entity.id
_entity.type
_entity.pdbx_description
1 polymer ?
#
loop_
_entity_poly.entity_id
_entity_poly.type
_entity_poly.pdbx_seq_one_letter_code
_entity_poly.pdbx_strand_id
1 'polypeptide(L)'
;CHLQGLRLAQRRSRVLRDRIPLTVGVFCGFNMLPRATCVAARRIGVDPAELTLVGYRGPDWPGELRLHTRSGALHTASFADYYTPHVAAWIQPRCRTCADALAEPADIALGDTWLERFYGSPGVSDLIARTPVGYDLIERLTPARLTLMEASPEEMVASQSATYRVKRPVLRGRTWLRRLGGRAVPEFPGLQLAPSTSDKLAGVRDLLTEAAYRRLGDLRHR
;
A
#
# COMPACT_ATOMS: atom_id res chain seq x y z
N CYS A 1 -7.36 -5.26 2.86
CA CYS A 1 -8.61 -5.61 2.14
C CYS A 1 -8.79 -7.12 1.92
N HIS A 2 -7.78 -7.89 1.49
CA HIS A 2 -7.90 -9.36 1.40
C HIS A 2 -8.32 -9.98 2.74
N LEU A 3 -7.65 -9.58 3.83
CA LEU A 3 -8.02 -10.04 5.17
C LEU A 3 -9.43 -9.61 5.59
N GLN A 4 -9.91 -8.44 5.17
CA GLN A 4 -11.31 -8.04 5.42
C GLN A 4 -12.27 -9.00 4.72
N GLY A 5 -12.01 -9.34 3.45
CA GLY A 5 -12.78 -10.33 2.70
C GLY A 5 -12.74 -11.71 3.36
N LEU A 6 -11.56 -12.15 3.80
CA LEU A 6 -11.38 -13.38 4.54
C LEU A 6 -12.19 -13.40 5.84
N ARG A 7 -12.11 -12.36 6.68
CA ARG A 7 -12.86 -12.28 7.94
C ARG A 7 -14.38 -12.29 7.69
N LEU A 8 -14.85 -11.62 6.63
CA LEU A 8 -16.25 -11.68 6.23
C LEU A 8 -16.67 -13.09 5.77
N ALA A 9 -15.83 -13.77 4.99
CA ALA A 9 -16.08 -15.15 4.55
C ALA A 9 -16.09 -16.13 5.73
N GLN A 10 -15.18 -15.96 6.70
CA GLN A 10 -15.11 -16.73 7.93
C GLN A 10 -16.37 -16.59 8.80
N ARG A 11 -17.11 -15.47 8.75
CA ARG A 11 -18.42 -15.37 9.41
C ARG A 11 -19.44 -16.38 8.86
N ARG A 12 -19.30 -16.78 7.60
CA ARG A 12 -20.23 -17.66 6.89
C ARG A 12 -19.72 -19.08 6.70
N SER A 13 -18.43 -19.33 6.87
CA SER A 13 -17.82 -20.65 6.67
C SER A 13 -17.06 -21.10 7.90
N ARG A 14 -17.56 -22.16 8.55
CA ARG A 14 -16.86 -22.84 9.65
C ARG A 14 -15.53 -23.42 9.19
N VAL A 15 -15.50 -24.02 7.98
CA VAL A 15 -14.27 -24.60 7.42
C VAL A 15 -13.16 -23.56 7.32
N LEU A 16 -13.47 -22.33 6.88
CA LEU A 16 -12.47 -21.26 6.80
C LEU A 16 -12.03 -20.75 8.18
N ARG A 17 -12.89 -20.81 9.20
CA ARG A 17 -12.48 -20.46 10.58
C ARG A 17 -11.54 -21.51 11.14
N ASP A 18 -11.91 -22.77 10.99
CA ASP A 18 -11.22 -23.89 11.64
C ASP A 18 -9.89 -24.20 10.94
N ARG A 19 -9.76 -23.93 9.64
CA ARG A 19 -8.55 -24.24 8.84
C ARG A 19 -7.55 -23.10 8.66
N ILE A 20 -7.88 -21.88 9.09
CA ILE A 20 -6.97 -20.73 8.98
C ILE A 20 -6.62 -20.28 10.39
N PRO A 21 -5.62 -20.91 11.02
CA PRO A 21 -5.28 -20.68 12.43
C PRO A 21 -4.53 -19.36 12.66
N LEU A 22 -3.98 -18.75 11.61
CA LEU A 22 -3.16 -17.56 11.69
C LEU A 22 -3.33 -16.72 10.43
N THR A 23 -3.35 -15.40 10.58
CA THR A 23 -3.29 -14.44 9.48
C THR A 23 -2.14 -13.46 9.68
N VAL A 24 -1.27 -13.38 8.67
CA VAL A 24 -0.23 -12.35 8.58
C VAL A 24 -0.66 -11.33 7.54
N GLY A 25 -0.79 -10.08 7.97
CA GLY A 25 -1.17 -8.95 7.15
C GLY A 25 0.02 -8.08 6.80
N VAL A 26 0.05 -7.55 5.58
CA VAL A 26 1.03 -6.54 5.19
C VAL A 26 0.41 -5.15 5.27
N PHE A 27 1.16 -4.18 5.77
CA PHE A 27 0.78 -2.78 5.67
C PHE A 27 0.63 -2.41 4.20
N CYS A 28 -0.31 -1.52 3.90
CA CYS A 28 -0.64 -1.20 2.52
C CYS A 28 -1.12 0.24 2.38
N GLY A 29 -0.29 1.09 1.76
CA GLY A 29 -0.69 2.41 1.29
C GLY A 29 -1.70 2.31 0.15
N PHE A 30 -1.33 1.62 -0.93
CA PHE A 30 -2.17 1.42 -2.09
C PHE A 30 -1.59 0.28 -2.94
N ASN A 31 -2.38 -0.16 -3.91
CA ASN A 31 -1.92 -1.03 -4.98
C ASN A 31 -2.10 -0.28 -6.32
N MET A 32 -1.36 -0.73 -7.33
CA MET A 32 -1.29 -0.07 -8.63
C MET A 32 -2.04 -0.88 -9.69
N LEU A 33 -2.55 -0.20 -10.71
CA LEU A 33 -2.98 -0.84 -11.95
C LEU A 33 -1.73 -1.31 -12.72
N PRO A 34 -1.80 -2.39 -13.52
CA PRO A 34 -0.65 -2.86 -14.32
C PRO A 34 0.00 -1.75 -15.17
N ARG A 35 -0.82 -0.79 -15.63
CA ARG A 35 -0.37 0.36 -16.40
C ARG A 35 0.63 1.26 -15.66
N ALA A 36 0.62 1.28 -14.34
CA ALA A 36 1.61 2.01 -13.55
C ALA A 36 3.04 1.56 -13.89
N THR A 37 3.23 0.25 -14.04
CA THR A 37 4.51 -0.37 -14.40
C THR A 37 4.93 0.01 -15.81
N CYS A 38 3.99 -0.03 -16.78
CA CYS A 38 4.25 0.43 -18.15
C CYS A 38 4.72 1.89 -18.17
N VAL A 39 4.06 2.76 -17.39
CA VAL A 39 4.44 4.17 -17.29
C VAL A 39 5.80 4.34 -16.61
N ALA A 40 6.07 3.59 -15.54
CA ALA A 40 7.37 3.63 -14.87
C ALA A 40 8.51 3.21 -15.81
N ALA A 41 8.33 2.10 -16.54
CA ALA A 41 9.29 1.61 -17.53
C ALA A 41 9.57 2.64 -18.63
N ARG A 42 8.52 3.17 -19.26
CA ARG A 42 8.66 4.17 -20.33
C ARG A 42 9.33 5.45 -19.85
N ARG A 43 9.11 5.86 -18.59
CA ARG A 43 9.77 7.05 -18.02
C ARG A 43 11.28 6.90 -17.88
N ILE A 44 11.78 5.68 -17.75
CA ILE A 44 13.22 5.39 -17.69
C ILE A 44 13.74 4.81 -19.02
N GLY A 45 12.99 4.99 -20.11
CA GLY A 45 13.41 4.63 -21.46
C GLY A 45 13.27 3.15 -21.82
N VAL A 46 12.54 2.37 -21.04
CA VAL A 46 12.35 0.92 -21.28
C VAL A 46 10.98 0.68 -21.92
N ASP A 47 10.96 -0.04 -23.04
CA ASP A 47 9.71 -0.53 -23.64
C ASP A 47 9.09 -1.62 -22.73
N PRO A 48 7.84 -1.43 -22.24
CA PRO A 48 7.16 -2.44 -21.43
C PRO A 48 7.03 -3.81 -22.12
N ALA A 49 7.03 -3.86 -23.45
CA ALA A 49 6.97 -5.13 -24.21
C ALA A 49 8.24 -5.97 -24.08
N GLU A 50 9.37 -5.35 -23.69
CA GLU A 50 10.63 -6.05 -23.46
C GLU A 50 10.74 -6.63 -22.06
N LEU A 51 9.83 -6.30 -21.13
CA LEU A 51 9.95 -6.71 -19.74
C LEU A 51 9.73 -8.21 -19.55
N THR A 52 10.68 -8.86 -18.89
CA THR A 52 10.62 -10.28 -18.51
C THR A 52 10.44 -10.48 -17.01
N LEU A 53 10.99 -9.57 -16.19
CA LEU A 53 10.85 -9.58 -14.74
C LEU A 53 10.81 -8.14 -14.20
N VAL A 54 9.92 -7.91 -13.24
CA VAL A 54 9.75 -6.61 -12.58
C VAL A 54 9.87 -6.78 -11.07
N GLY A 55 10.83 -6.07 -10.48
CA GLY A 55 10.95 -5.88 -9.04
C GLY A 55 10.56 -4.46 -8.65
N TYR A 56 9.71 -4.30 -7.63
CA TYR A 56 9.36 -2.99 -7.07
C TYR A 56 10.10 -2.68 -5.78
N ARG A 57 11.06 -3.54 -5.44
CA ARG A 57 11.98 -3.41 -4.32
C ARG A 57 13.32 -3.97 -4.78
N GLY A 58 14.39 -3.26 -4.44
CA GLY A 58 15.77 -3.69 -4.68
C GLY A 58 16.46 -4.10 -3.38
N PRO A 59 17.80 -4.19 -3.38
CA PRO A 59 18.53 -4.23 -2.12
C PRO A 59 18.28 -2.94 -1.33
N ASP A 60 18.37 -3.05 -0.01
CA ASP A 60 18.25 -1.94 0.94
C ASP A 60 16.90 -1.19 0.89
N TRP A 61 16.67 -0.31 1.87
CA TRP A 61 15.46 0.50 2.01
C TRP A 61 15.75 1.96 1.64
N PRO A 62 14.88 2.65 0.85
CA PRO A 62 13.57 2.24 0.36
C PRO A 62 13.58 1.37 -0.90
N GLY A 63 14.77 1.07 -1.44
CA GLY A 63 14.96 0.23 -2.61
C GLY A 63 14.72 0.95 -3.94
N GLU A 64 14.64 0.15 -5.00
CA GLU A 64 14.57 0.62 -6.38
C GLU A 64 13.59 -0.22 -7.21
N LEU A 65 13.07 0.39 -8.27
CA LEU A 65 12.44 -0.33 -9.38
C LEU A 65 13.54 -1.06 -10.15
N ARG A 66 13.30 -2.33 -10.48
CA ARG A 66 14.23 -3.19 -11.22
C ARG A 66 13.49 -3.83 -12.38
N LEU A 67 13.93 -3.54 -13.60
CA LEU A 67 13.30 -3.98 -14.84
C LEU A 67 14.29 -4.83 -15.63
N HIS A 68 14.03 -6.14 -15.70
CA HIS A 68 14.78 -7.03 -16.58
C HIS A 68 14.10 -7.10 -17.94
N THR A 69 14.90 -7.07 -19.00
CA THR A 69 14.43 -7.13 -20.38
C THR A 69 14.76 -8.46 -21.05
N ARG A 70 14.15 -8.73 -22.22
CA ARG A 70 14.47 -9.91 -23.04
C ARG A 70 15.91 -9.96 -23.54
N SER A 71 16.57 -8.81 -23.68
CA SER A 71 17.99 -8.73 -24.02
C SER A 71 18.92 -9.11 -22.86
N GLY A 72 18.36 -9.36 -21.67
CA GLY A 72 19.11 -9.64 -20.44
C GLY A 72 19.57 -8.39 -19.69
N ALA A 73 19.25 -7.19 -20.18
CA ALA A 73 19.59 -5.94 -19.50
C ALA A 73 18.76 -5.75 -18.23
N LEU A 74 19.39 -5.17 -17.21
CA LEU A 74 18.75 -4.69 -15.99
C LEU A 74 18.75 -3.17 -15.99
N HIS A 75 17.57 -2.57 -15.94
CA HIS A 75 17.39 -1.14 -15.73
C HIS A 75 16.86 -0.89 -14.33
N THR A 76 17.43 0.09 -13.62
CA THR A 76 17.00 0.44 -12.27
C THR A 76 16.68 1.92 -12.14
N ALA A 77 15.84 2.24 -11.15
CA ALA A 77 15.54 3.61 -10.76
C ALA A 77 15.19 3.65 -9.28
N SER A 78 15.73 4.61 -8.54
CA SER A 78 15.46 4.76 -7.11
C SER A 78 13.97 4.94 -6.84
N PHE A 79 13.50 4.60 -5.64
CA PHE A 79 12.10 4.80 -5.26
C PHE A 79 11.61 6.23 -5.55
N ALA A 80 12.42 7.24 -5.23
CA ALA A 80 12.09 8.64 -5.45
C ALA A 80 11.98 9.00 -6.95
N ASP A 81 12.82 8.39 -7.79
CA ASP A 81 12.85 8.70 -9.23
C ASP A 81 11.70 8.04 -10.00
N TYR A 82 11.35 6.80 -9.66
CA TYR A 82 10.29 6.09 -10.40
C TYR A 82 8.89 6.43 -9.86
N TYR A 83 8.73 6.61 -8.54
CA TYR A 83 7.43 6.87 -7.92
C TYR A 83 7.03 8.35 -8.08
N THR A 84 6.61 8.69 -9.29
CA THR A 84 6.20 10.06 -9.68
C THR A 84 4.67 10.20 -9.74
N PRO A 85 4.13 11.43 -9.85
CA PRO A 85 2.71 11.64 -10.10
C PRO A 85 2.16 10.90 -11.34
N HIS A 86 3.00 10.67 -12.36
CA HIS A 86 2.63 9.88 -13.54
C HIS A 86 2.33 8.43 -13.18
N VAL A 87 3.08 7.84 -12.26
CA VAL A 87 2.87 6.48 -11.75
C VAL A 87 1.71 6.47 -10.77
N ALA A 88 1.67 7.40 -9.80
CA ALA A 88 0.62 7.50 -8.77
C ALA A 88 -0.80 7.70 -9.36
N ALA A 89 -0.93 8.30 -10.54
CA ALA A 89 -2.20 8.42 -11.25
C ALA A 89 -2.87 7.05 -11.56
N TRP A 90 -2.08 5.98 -11.58
CA TRP A 90 -2.55 4.61 -11.84
C TRP A 90 -2.77 3.81 -10.55
N ILE A 91 -2.87 4.45 -9.38
CA ILE A 91 -3.38 3.80 -8.16
C ILE A 91 -4.77 3.21 -8.42
N GLN A 92 -4.98 1.99 -7.94
CA GLN A 92 -6.26 1.29 -8.00
C GLN A 92 -7.39 2.11 -7.36
N PRO A 93 -8.54 2.31 -8.03
CA PRO A 93 -9.65 3.12 -7.50
C PRO A 93 -10.14 2.67 -6.11
N ARG A 94 -10.15 1.35 -5.85
CA ARG A 94 -10.56 0.76 -4.56
C ARG A 94 -9.60 1.13 -3.41
N CYS A 95 -8.35 1.50 -3.67
CA CYS A 95 -7.41 1.93 -2.64
C CYS A 95 -7.77 3.30 -2.05
N ARG A 96 -8.35 4.19 -2.87
CA ARG A 96 -8.86 5.52 -2.44
C ARG A 96 -10.15 5.47 -1.64
N THR A 97 -10.73 4.28 -1.46
CA THR A 97 -11.93 4.04 -0.64
C THR A 97 -11.64 3.03 0.48
N CYS A 98 -10.36 2.74 0.76
CA CYS A 98 -9.94 1.82 1.81
C CYS A 98 -9.48 2.59 3.05
N ALA A 99 -10.08 2.31 4.22
CA ALA A 99 -9.68 2.91 5.49
C ALA A 99 -8.52 2.22 6.20
N ASP A 100 -8.23 0.98 5.80
CA ASP A 100 -7.24 0.13 6.44
C ASP A 100 -5.86 0.30 5.80
N ALA A 101 -4.89 0.63 6.65
CA ALA A 101 -3.48 0.83 6.35
C ALA A 101 -2.61 -0.28 6.94
N LEU A 102 -2.94 -0.74 8.15
CA LEU A 102 -2.08 -1.54 9.03
C LEU A 102 -2.57 -2.98 9.17
N ALA A 103 -3.31 -3.45 8.15
CA ALA A 103 -3.94 -4.76 8.12
C ALA A 103 -4.65 -5.10 9.45
N GLU A 104 -5.50 -4.18 9.92
CA GLU A 104 -6.15 -4.25 11.24
C GLU A 104 -6.82 -5.61 11.57
N PRO A 105 -7.40 -6.37 10.60
CA PRO A 105 -7.99 -7.68 10.90
C PRO A 105 -7.01 -8.85 11.04
N ALA A 106 -5.70 -8.61 10.93
CA ALA A 106 -4.66 -9.65 11.00
C ALA A 106 -4.34 -10.06 12.44
N ASP A 107 -3.79 -11.26 12.62
CA ASP A 107 -3.22 -11.70 13.90
C ASP A 107 -1.84 -11.06 14.13
N ILE A 108 -1.04 -10.98 13.05
CA ILE A 108 0.22 -10.23 12.99
C ILE A 108 0.14 -9.32 11.77
N ALA A 109 0.48 -8.05 11.93
CA ALA A 109 0.60 -7.11 10.82
C ALA A 109 2.02 -6.55 10.75
N LEU A 110 2.58 -6.44 9.55
CA LEU A 110 3.93 -5.94 9.35
C LEU A 110 4.07 -5.10 8.08
N GLY A 111 5.03 -4.18 8.05
CA GLY A 111 5.36 -3.40 6.86
C GLY A 111 6.67 -2.67 7.03
N ASP A 112 7.21 -2.13 5.94
CA ASP A 112 8.43 -1.33 6.02
C ASP A 112 8.27 -0.18 7.00
N THR A 113 9.27 0.01 7.85
CA THR A 113 9.38 1.27 8.59
C THR A 113 9.83 2.38 7.64
N TRP A 114 9.23 3.56 7.72
CA TRP A 114 9.66 4.75 6.97
C TRP A 114 10.28 5.82 7.86
N LEU A 115 10.93 5.39 8.95
CA LEU A 115 11.69 6.28 9.80
C LEU A 115 13.07 6.54 9.17
N GLU A 116 13.42 7.81 9.05
CA GLU A 116 14.63 8.27 8.35
C GLU A 116 15.91 7.59 8.85
N ARG A 117 15.98 7.25 10.13
CA ARG A 117 17.13 6.57 10.74
C ARG A 117 17.46 5.20 10.11
N PHE A 118 16.56 4.59 9.37
CA PHE A 118 16.78 3.32 8.67
C PHE A 118 17.06 3.48 7.17
N TYR A 119 17.15 4.72 6.67
CA TYR A 119 17.46 5.02 5.27
C TYR A 119 18.82 4.44 4.86
N GLY A 120 18.84 3.69 3.76
CA GLY A 120 20.05 3.02 3.27
C GLY A 120 20.47 1.77 4.04
N SER A 121 19.70 1.36 5.07
CA SER A 121 19.91 0.05 5.72
C SER A 121 19.30 -1.08 4.88
N PRO A 122 19.56 -2.36 5.21
CA PRO A 122 18.82 -3.50 4.65
C PRO A 122 17.29 -3.43 4.84
N GLY A 123 16.82 -2.50 5.69
CA GLY A 123 15.43 -2.28 6.03
C GLY A 123 15.05 -3.01 7.31
N VAL A 124 14.14 -2.40 8.07
CA VAL A 124 13.45 -3.05 9.18
C VAL A 124 11.95 -2.93 8.97
N SER A 125 11.20 -3.86 9.57
CA SER A 125 9.74 -3.84 9.50
C SER A 125 9.14 -3.38 10.82
N ASP A 126 8.20 -2.44 10.72
CA ASP A 126 7.22 -2.22 11.77
C ASP A 126 6.39 -3.49 11.93
N LEU A 127 6.16 -3.93 13.17
CA LEU A 127 5.42 -5.16 13.47
C LEU A 127 4.39 -4.90 14.57
N ILE A 128 3.18 -5.44 14.40
CA ILE A 128 2.07 -5.37 15.36
C ILE A 128 1.51 -6.78 15.55
N ALA A 129 1.61 -7.31 16.77
CA ALA A 129 0.84 -8.48 17.21
C ALA A 129 -0.52 -8.01 17.75
N ARG A 130 -1.62 -8.65 17.32
CA ARG A 130 -2.98 -8.22 17.71
C ARG A 130 -3.75 -9.27 18.52
N THR A 131 -3.40 -10.54 18.36
CA THR A 131 -4.11 -11.65 18.99
C THR A 131 -3.14 -12.55 19.75
N PRO A 132 -3.61 -13.35 20.72
CA PRO A 132 -2.77 -14.27 21.47
C PRO A 132 -1.95 -15.20 20.57
N VAL A 133 -2.57 -15.77 19.52
CA VAL A 133 -1.85 -16.64 18.57
C VAL A 133 -0.73 -15.90 17.82
N GLY A 134 -0.90 -14.62 17.52
CA GLY A 134 0.13 -13.79 16.92
C GLY A 134 1.27 -13.50 17.88
N TYR A 135 0.94 -13.14 19.13
CA TYR A 135 1.92 -12.89 20.19
C TYR A 135 2.75 -14.14 20.49
N ASP A 136 2.10 -15.26 20.74
CA ASP A 136 2.75 -16.54 21.03
C ASP A 136 3.70 -16.98 19.90
N LEU A 137 3.34 -16.70 18.64
CA LEU A 137 4.22 -17.01 17.51
C LEU A 137 5.47 -16.12 17.50
N ILE A 138 5.32 -14.82 17.73
CA ILE A 138 6.44 -13.88 17.78
C ILE A 138 7.39 -14.23 18.93
N GLU A 139 6.85 -14.58 20.10
CA GLU A 139 7.66 -15.04 21.23
C GLU A 139 8.46 -16.29 20.88
N ARG A 140 7.82 -17.32 20.29
CA ARG A 140 8.51 -18.55 19.89
C ARG A 140 9.61 -18.33 18.85
N LEU A 141 9.47 -17.31 18.01
CA LEU A 141 10.46 -16.99 16.97
C LEU A 141 11.60 -16.11 17.50
N THR A 142 11.44 -15.50 18.67
CA THR A 142 12.43 -14.59 19.28
C THR A 142 13.27 -15.35 20.31
N PRO A 143 14.61 -15.19 20.35
CA PRO A 143 15.45 -14.41 19.45
C PRO A 143 15.99 -15.21 18.24
N ALA A 144 15.68 -16.50 18.13
CA ALA A 144 16.34 -17.41 17.20
C ALA A 144 16.13 -17.07 15.70
N ARG A 145 15.00 -16.42 15.37
CA ARG A 145 14.60 -16.09 13.99
C ARG A 145 14.23 -14.62 13.81
N LEU A 146 13.90 -13.92 14.89
CA LEU A 146 13.51 -12.51 14.88
C LEU A 146 14.31 -11.74 15.93
N THR A 147 14.86 -10.61 15.52
CA THR A 147 15.39 -9.59 16.42
C THR A 147 14.36 -8.47 16.51
N LEU A 148 13.91 -8.17 17.72
CA LEU A 148 12.92 -7.13 17.97
C LEU A 148 13.56 -5.93 18.65
N MET A 149 13.09 -4.75 18.30
CA MET A 149 13.33 -3.52 19.03
C MET A 149 11.97 -2.88 19.32
N GLU A 150 11.87 -2.20 20.46
CA GLU A 150 10.65 -1.49 20.80
C GLU A 150 10.44 -0.31 19.85
N ALA A 151 9.19 -0.12 19.42
CA ALA A 151 8.76 1.02 18.63
C ALA A 151 7.57 1.67 19.33
N SER A 152 7.63 2.98 19.55
CA SER A 152 6.54 3.69 20.18
C SER A 152 5.34 3.84 19.23
N PRO A 153 4.10 4.02 19.74
CA PRO A 153 2.95 4.34 18.90
C PRO A 153 3.19 5.56 17.99
N GLU A 154 3.90 6.58 18.49
CA GLU A 154 4.23 7.79 17.75
C GLU A 154 5.19 7.48 16.60
N GLU A 155 6.19 6.63 16.81
CA GLU A 155 7.10 6.18 15.76
C GLU A 155 6.36 5.39 14.68
N MET A 156 5.45 4.50 15.06
CA MET A 156 4.61 3.75 14.12
C MET A 156 3.71 4.67 13.28
N VAL A 157 3.18 5.73 13.89
CA VAL A 157 2.38 6.75 13.17
C VAL A 157 3.27 7.59 12.24
N ALA A 158 4.45 8.02 12.70
CA ALA A 158 5.40 8.81 11.92
C ALA A 158 5.89 8.02 10.70
N SER A 159 6.25 6.75 10.91
CA SER A 159 6.61 5.78 9.89
C SER A 159 5.53 5.66 8.81
N GLN A 160 4.24 5.66 9.17
CA GLN A 160 3.16 5.45 8.20
C GLN A 160 2.47 6.76 7.74
N SER A 161 3.13 7.91 7.90
CA SER A 161 2.56 9.24 7.64
C SER A 161 2.11 9.46 6.18
N ALA A 162 2.88 8.99 5.20
CA ALA A 162 2.51 9.08 3.79
C ALA A 162 1.25 8.24 3.49
N THR A 163 1.17 7.04 4.06
CA THR A 163 0.00 6.17 3.96
C THR A 163 -1.23 6.82 4.62
N TYR A 164 -1.07 7.45 5.78
CA TYR A 164 -2.14 8.14 6.50
C TYR A 164 -2.85 9.18 5.62
N ARG A 165 -2.10 9.96 4.83
CA ARG A 165 -2.66 10.97 3.90
C ARG A 165 -3.64 10.34 2.89
N VAL A 166 -3.36 9.15 2.38
CA VAL A 166 -4.25 8.45 1.46
C VAL A 166 -5.46 7.86 2.19
N LYS A 167 -5.23 7.30 3.38
CA LYS A 167 -6.20 6.50 4.16
C LYS A 167 -7.13 7.32 5.05
N ARG A 168 -6.95 8.65 5.11
CA ARG A 168 -7.81 9.56 5.88
C ARG A 168 -8.38 10.69 5.04
N PRO A 169 -7.66 11.79 4.73
CA PRO A 169 -8.29 12.90 4.02
C PRO A 169 -8.68 12.56 2.58
N VAL A 170 -7.81 11.89 1.81
CA VAL A 170 -8.14 11.45 0.44
C VAL A 170 -9.28 10.44 0.46
N LEU A 171 -9.24 9.45 1.36
CA LEU A 171 -10.32 8.49 1.55
C LEU A 171 -11.67 9.17 1.74
N ARG A 172 -11.78 10.08 2.71
CA ARG A 172 -13.04 10.76 3.05
C ARG A 172 -13.54 11.59 1.86
N GLY A 173 -12.65 12.37 1.23
CA GLY A 173 -12.97 13.16 0.05
C GLY A 173 -13.41 12.33 -1.16
N ARG A 174 -12.69 11.25 -1.50
CA ARG A 174 -13.02 10.39 -2.64
C ARG A 174 -14.28 9.55 -2.39
N THR A 175 -14.52 9.15 -1.14
CA THR A 175 -15.78 8.49 -0.72
C THR A 175 -16.96 9.44 -0.87
N TRP A 176 -16.81 10.70 -0.46
CA TRP A 176 -17.83 11.74 -0.66
C TRP A 176 -18.14 12.00 -2.14
N LEU A 177 -17.12 12.17 -2.98
CA LEU A 177 -17.32 12.31 -4.43
C LEU A 177 -18.02 11.08 -5.04
N ARG A 178 -17.69 9.87 -4.59
CA ARG A 178 -18.39 8.64 -5.04
C ARG A 178 -19.88 8.67 -4.69
N ARG A 179 -20.21 9.09 -3.45
CA ARG A 179 -21.60 9.18 -2.98
C ARG A 179 -22.39 10.21 -3.78
N LEU A 180 -21.82 11.39 -4.06
CA LEU A 180 -22.46 12.40 -4.92
C LEU A 180 -22.75 11.86 -6.33
N GLY A 181 -21.88 11.00 -6.86
CA GLY A 181 -22.11 10.31 -8.12
C GLY A 181 -23.03 9.09 -8.04
N GLY A 182 -23.77 8.89 -6.93
CA GLY A 182 -24.71 7.78 -6.76
C GLY A 182 -24.07 6.39 -6.68
N ARG A 183 -22.75 6.30 -6.41
CA ARG A 183 -22.03 5.03 -6.37
C ARG A 183 -21.97 4.48 -4.95
N ALA A 184 -22.15 3.16 -4.81
CA ALA A 184 -21.97 2.44 -3.54
C ALA A 184 -20.58 2.71 -2.93
N VAL A 185 -20.45 2.75 -1.62
CA VAL A 185 -19.16 2.91 -0.96
C VAL A 185 -19.01 1.88 0.15
N PRO A 186 -17.78 1.41 0.45
CA PRO A 186 -17.57 0.50 1.57
C PRO A 186 -17.90 1.18 2.89
N GLU A 187 -18.47 0.40 3.80
CA GLU A 187 -18.74 0.82 5.17
C GLU A 187 -17.66 0.28 6.10
N PHE A 188 -17.24 1.12 7.05
CA PHE A 188 -16.29 0.76 8.09
C PHE A 188 -16.90 1.17 9.43
N PRO A 189 -17.69 0.28 10.08
CA PRO A 189 -18.30 0.57 11.37
C PRO A 189 -17.25 1.01 12.39
N GLY A 190 -17.58 2.02 13.19
CA GLY A 190 -16.67 2.60 14.19
C GLY A 190 -15.67 3.63 13.65
N LEU A 191 -15.59 3.83 12.33
CA LEU A 191 -14.74 4.89 11.75
C LEU A 191 -15.54 6.12 11.33
N GLN A 192 -15.09 7.30 11.76
CA GLN A 192 -15.62 8.56 11.26
C GLN A 192 -15.10 8.86 9.85
N LEU A 193 -15.97 8.63 8.87
CA LEU A 193 -15.67 8.83 7.44
C LEU A 193 -16.44 10.00 6.80
N ALA A 194 -17.15 10.78 7.61
CA ALA A 194 -17.70 12.05 7.15
C ALA A 194 -16.55 13.00 6.77
N PRO A 195 -16.58 13.61 5.57
CA PRO A 195 -15.50 14.48 5.12
C PRO A 195 -15.60 15.87 5.77
N SER A 196 -14.47 16.39 6.23
CA SER A 196 -14.31 17.82 6.51
C SER A 196 -14.22 18.64 5.20
N THR A 197 -14.19 19.97 5.29
CA THR A 197 -13.92 20.84 4.13
C THR A 197 -12.55 20.56 3.52
N SER A 198 -11.52 20.35 4.34
CA SER A 198 -10.17 20.01 3.85
C SER A 198 -10.13 18.62 3.20
N ASP A 199 -10.90 17.66 3.71
CA ASP A 199 -11.02 16.33 3.10
C ASP A 199 -11.68 16.40 1.72
N LYS A 200 -12.74 17.22 1.56
CA LYS A 200 -13.40 17.45 0.26
C LYS A 200 -12.41 18.02 -0.75
N LEU A 201 -11.66 19.06 -0.38
CA LEU A 201 -10.63 19.66 -1.23
C LEU A 201 -9.53 18.65 -1.58
N ALA A 202 -9.08 17.84 -0.62
CA ALA A 202 -8.10 16.79 -0.86
C ALA A 202 -8.60 15.75 -1.88
N GLY A 203 -9.87 15.33 -1.76
CA GLY A 203 -10.50 14.40 -2.69
C GLY A 203 -10.67 14.96 -4.11
N VAL A 204 -11.07 16.23 -4.24
CA VAL A 204 -11.17 16.90 -5.55
C VAL A 204 -9.80 17.04 -6.20
N ARG A 205 -8.80 17.52 -5.44
CA ARG A 205 -7.42 17.63 -5.92
C ARG A 205 -6.88 16.28 -6.36
N ASP A 206 -7.05 15.23 -5.56
CA ASP A 206 -6.63 13.87 -5.92
C ASP A 206 -7.27 13.39 -7.23
N LEU A 207 -8.59 13.61 -7.40
CA LEU A 207 -9.29 13.23 -8.62
C LEU A 207 -8.78 14.00 -9.85
N LEU A 208 -8.58 15.31 -9.74
CA LEU A 208 -8.11 16.15 -10.83
C LEU A 208 -6.67 15.79 -11.22
N THR A 209 -5.79 15.57 -10.23
CA THR A 209 -4.42 15.10 -10.45
C THR A 209 -4.43 13.73 -11.14
N GLU A 210 -5.23 12.78 -10.66
CA GLU A 210 -5.40 11.46 -11.29
C GLU A 210 -5.81 11.60 -12.76
N ALA A 211 -6.85 12.39 -13.05
CA ALA A 211 -7.35 12.58 -14.41
C ALA A 211 -6.31 13.26 -15.33
N ALA A 212 -5.67 14.32 -14.85
CA ALA A 212 -4.66 15.06 -15.59
C ALA A 212 -3.46 14.17 -15.95
N TYR A 213 -2.89 13.45 -14.98
CA TYR A 213 -1.71 12.62 -15.22
C TYR A 213 -2.02 11.35 -16.02
N ARG A 214 -3.22 10.79 -15.94
CA ARG A 214 -3.65 9.74 -16.87
C ARG A 214 -3.69 10.24 -18.30
N ARG A 215 -4.30 11.41 -18.53
CA ARG A 215 -4.36 12.02 -19.87
C ARG A 215 -2.97 12.37 -20.40
N LEU A 216 -2.09 12.93 -19.57
CA LEU A 216 -0.71 13.21 -19.95
C LEU A 216 0.07 11.93 -20.25
N GLY A 217 -0.13 10.87 -19.46
CA GLY A 217 0.45 9.56 -19.71
C GLY A 217 -0.03 8.94 -21.02
N ASP A 218 -1.33 9.07 -21.33
CA ASP A 218 -1.93 8.62 -22.59
C ASP A 218 -1.43 9.40 -23.82
N LEU A 219 -0.81 10.57 -23.64
CA LEU A 219 -0.25 11.37 -24.74
C LEU A 219 1.26 11.13 -24.92
N ARG A 220 2.01 10.99 -23.81
CA ARG A 220 3.48 10.86 -23.83
C ARG A 220 3.98 9.42 -23.92
N HIS A 221 3.16 8.47 -23.50
CA HIS A 221 3.56 7.09 -23.28
C HIS A 221 2.53 6.14 -23.88
N ARG A 222 2.04 6.38 -25.10
CA ARG A 222 1.24 5.37 -25.84
C ARG A 222 2.11 4.18 -26.17
#